data_AF-A0A3D3W043-F1
#
_entry.id   AF-A0A3D3W043-F1
#
_cell.length_a   1.000
_cell.length_b   1.000
_cell.length_c   1.000
_cell.angle_alpha   90.00
_cell.angle_beta   90.00
_cell.angle_gamma   90.00
#
_symmetry.space_group_name_H-M   'P 1'
#
loop_
_entity.id
_entity.type
_entity.pdbx_description
1 polymer ?
#
loop_
_entity_poly.entity_id
_entity_poly.type
_entity_poly.pdbx_seq_one_letter_code
_entity_poly.pdbx_strand_id
1 'polypeptide(L)'
;DAGADAIFTQLFFINDSFLKFRDQCSALGINVPIVPGIMPITDFARIRRITAMCGSVIPAELSNRLEAVKEDSAAQFEIGVEYAIRQCQQLQAAGVPGIHFYALNKSDACERILQALNLPVA
;
A
#
# COMPACT_ATOMS: atom_id res chain seq x y z
N ASP A 1 20.53 -13.93 6.40
CA ASP A 1 22.01 -13.93 6.29
C ASP A 1 22.68 -13.08 7.37
N ALA A 2 22.55 -11.75 7.36
CA ALA A 2 23.25 -10.87 8.31
C ALA A 2 22.51 -10.55 9.63
N GLY A 3 21.38 -11.20 9.92
CA GLY A 3 20.64 -11.03 11.18
C GLY A 3 19.45 -10.07 11.16
N ALA A 4 18.87 -9.76 10.00
CA ALA A 4 17.60 -9.02 9.93
C ALA A 4 16.41 -9.92 10.30
N ASP A 5 15.51 -9.42 11.14
CA ASP A 5 14.36 -10.19 11.66
C ASP A 5 13.09 -10.07 10.81
N ALA A 6 12.99 -9.07 9.95
CA ALA A 6 11.84 -8.83 9.09
C ALA A 6 12.23 -8.01 7.84
N ILE A 7 11.39 -8.09 6.82
CA ILE A 7 11.49 -7.29 5.60
C ILE A 7 10.26 -6.39 5.51
N PHE A 8 10.47 -5.10 5.30
CA PHE A 8 9.41 -4.14 4.98
C PHE A 8 9.55 -3.75 3.52
N THR A 9 8.52 -3.98 2.71
CA THR A 9 8.60 -3.71 1.27
C THR A 9 8.48 -2.22 0.99
N GLN A 10 9.03 -1.80 -0.15
CA GLN A 10 8.63 -0.54 -0.78
C GLN A 10 7.13 -0.57 -1.11
N LEU A 11 6.54 0.61 -1.33
CA LEU A 11 5.16 0.77 -1.73
C LEU A 11 4.83 0.11 -3.08
N PHE A 12 3.62 -0.42 -3.17
CA PHE A 12 3.06 -1.01 -4.38
C PHE A 12 1.55 -0.79 -4.41
N PHE A 13 0.97 -0.85 -5.60
CA PHE A 13 -0.49 -0.75 -5.80
C PHE A 13 -1.11 -2.04 -6.32
N ILE A 14 -0.30 -3.03 -6.73
CA ILE A 14 -0.77 -4.30 -7.29
C ILE A 14 -0.40 -5.43 -6.31
N ASN A 15 -1.40 -6.00 -5.63
CA ASN A 15 -1.17 -7.03 -4.62
C ASN A 15 -0.47 -8.27 -5.17
N ASP A 16 -0.76 -8.68 -6.40
CA ASP A 16 -0.10 -9.82 -7.04
C ASP A 16 1.41 -9.64 -7.18
N SER A 17 1.88 -8.39 -7.35
CA SER A 17 3.33 -8.11 -7.38
C SER A 17 3.99 -8.40 -6.03
N PHE A 18 3.33 -8.02 -4.93
CA PHE A 18 3.81 -8.34 -3.59
C PHE A 18 3.73 -9.85 -3.29
N LEU A 19 2.62 -10.51 -3.62
CA LEU A 19 2.44 -11.94 -3.35
C LEU A 19 3.46 -12.78 -4.13
N LYS A 20 3.67 -12.46 -5.41
CA LYS A 20 4.72 -13.09 -6.22
C LYS A 20 6.11 -12.88 -5.63
N PHE A 21 6.43 -11.65 -5.19
CA PHE A 21 7.70 -11.36 -4.53
C PHE A 21 7.88 -12.18 -3.24
N ARG A 22 6.86 -12.24 -2.38
CA ARG A 22 6.84 -13.05 -1.16
C ARG A 22 7.13 -14.52 -1.46
N ASP A 23 6.44 -15.09 -2.43
CA ASP A 23 6.57 -16.49 -2.79
C ASP A 23 7.96 -16.78 -3.40
N GLN A 24 8.52 -15.85 -4.19
CA GLN A 24 9.89 -15.93 -4.69
C GLN A 24 10.93 -15.87 -3.56
N CYS A 25 10.75 -14.99 -2.57
CA CYS A 25 11.61 -14.94 -1.39
C CYS A 25 11.60 -16.26 -0.62
N SER A 26 10.40 -16.82 -0.38
CA SER A 26 10.27 -18.11 0.30
C SER A 26 10.95 -19.25 -0.49
N ALA A 27 10.80 -19.29 -1.82
CA ALA A 27 11.47 -20.27 -2.67
C ALA A 27 13.01 -20.18 -2.63
N LEU A 28 13.56 -19.01 -2.28
CA LEU A 28 14.98 -18.78 -2.08
C LEU A 28 15.45 -19.02 -0.63
N GLY A 29 14.56 -19.47 0.27
CA GLY A 29 14.87 -19.73 1.68
C GLY A 29 14.82 -18.50 2.58
N ILE A 30 14.30 -17.37 2.09
CA ILE A 30 14.11 -16.15 2.89
C ILE A 30 12.79 -16.30 3.68
N ASN A 31 12.89 -16.74 4.94
CA ASN A 31 11.73 -17.12 5.76
C ASN A 31 11.36 -16.11 6.87
N VAL A 32 12.04 -14.96 6.94
CA VAL A 32 11.65 -13.88 7.85
C VAL A 32 10.33 -13.25 7.40
N PRO A 33 9.49 -12.72 8.32
CA PRO A 33 8.26 -12.04 7.94
C PRO A 33 8.48 -10.92 6.91
N ILE A 34 7.68 -10.94 5.84
CA ILE A 34 7.68 -9.89 4.81
C ILE A 34 6.40 -9.08 4.97
N VAL A 35 6.55 -7.84 5.43
CA VAL A 35 5.47 -6.90 5.74
C VAL A 35 5.27 -5.95 4.54
N PRO A 36 4.07 -5.92 3.92
CA PRO A 36 3.76 -5.01 2.83
C PRO A 36 3.76 -3.54 3.29
N GLY A 37 4.48 -2.70 2.56
CA GLY A 37 4.42 -1.25 2.68
C GLY A 37 3.27 -0.66 1.84
N ILE A 38 2.32 0.02 2.48
CA ILE A 38 1.12 0.59 1.84
C ILE A 38 1.10 2.10 1.99
N MET A 39 0.82 2.80 0.90
CA MET A 39 0.71 4.25 0.86
C MET A 39 -0.66 4.67 0.29
N PRO A 40 -1.58 5.17 1.12
CA PRO A 40 -2.84 5.72 0.63
C PRO A 40 -2.58 6.96 -0.24
N ILE A 41 -3.23 7.04 -1.39
CA ILE A 41 -3.08 8.19 -2.30
C ILE A 41 -3.96 9.34 -1.81
N THR A 42 -3.36 10.38 -1.25
CA THR A 42 -4.09 11.61 -0.86
C THR A 42 -3.80 12.80 -1.78
N ASP A 43 -2.81 12.65 -2.67
CA ASP A 43 -2.28 13.69 -3.54
C ASP A 43 -1.69 13.00 -4.77
N PHE A 44 -2.40 13.08 -5.90
CA PHE A 44 -2.05 12.33 -7.10
C PHE A 44 -0.75 12.83 -7.75
N ALA A 45 -0.50 14.14 -7.75
CA ALA A 45 0.72 14.70 -8.29
C ALA A 45 1.95 14.22 -7.51
N ARG A 46 1.83 14.15 -6.18
CA ARG A 46 2.90 13.64 -5.31
C ARG A 46 3.15 12.16 -5.52
N ILE A 47 2.11 11.33 -5.55
CA ILE A 47 2.33 9.89 -5.68
C ILE A 47 2.99 9.55 -7.02
N ARG A 48 2.62 10.23 -8.11
CA ARG A 48 3.28 10.05 -9.42
C ARG A 48 4.79 10.29 -9.38
N ARG A 49 5.25 11.29 -8.61
CA ARG A 49 6.68 11.56 -8.42
C ARG A 49 7.35 10.44 -7.62
N ILE A 50 6.73 10.00 -6.54
CA ILE A 50 7.26 8.92 -5.70
C ILE A 50 7.39 7.63 -6.53
N THR A 51 6.35 7.26 -7.26
CA THR A 51 6.34 6.05 -8.08
C THR A 51 7.36 6.09 -9.22
N ALA A 52 7.59 7.27 -9.81
CA ALA A 52 8.64 7.45 -10.82
C ALA A 52 10.05 7.25 -10.24
N MET A 53 10.30 7.61 -8.98
CA MET A 53 11.59 7.42 -8.33
C MET A 53 11.83 5.98 -7.87
N CYS A 54 10.79 5.29 -7.38
CA CYS A 54 10.92 3.92 -6.85
C CYS A 54 10.58 2.81 -7.86
N GLY A 55 10.10 3.16 -9.06
CA GLY A 55 9.73 2.20 -10.11
C GLY A 55 8.41 1.47 -9.87
N SER A 56 7.61 1.91 -8.90
CA SER A 56 6.30 1.32 -8.61
C SER A 56 5.26 1.72 -9.65
N VAL A 57 4.29 0.84 -9.93
CA VAL A 57 3.29 1.04 -10.99
C VAL A 57 1.92 1.33 -10.38
N ILE A 58 1.30 2.44 -10.77
CA ILE A 58 -0.10 2.74 -10.47
C ILE A 58 -0.97 2.09 -11.55
N PRO A 59 -1.95 1.25 -11.21
CA PRO A 59 -2.86 0.66 -12.18
C PRO A 59 -3.57 1.74 -13.02
N ALA A 60 -3.74 1.47 -14.31
CA ALA A 60 -4.33 2.44 -15.24
C ALA A 60 -5.74 2.89 -14.80
N GLU A 61 -6.55 1.97 -14.27
CA GLU A 61 -7.88 2.31 -13.74
C GLU A 61 -7.82 3.31 -12.59
N LEU A 62 -6.94 3.08 -11.61
CA LEU A 62 -6.74 3.99 -10.47
C LEU A 62 -6.20 5.35 -10.95
N SER A 63 -5.22 5.33 -11.85
CA SER A 63 -4.64 6.53 -12.45
C SER A 63 -5.71 7.35 -13.18
N ASN A 64 -6.57 6.71 -13.97
CA ASN A 64 -7.63 7.39 -14.72
C ASN A 64 -8.67 8.02 -13.78
N ARG A 65 -9.07 7.30 -12.72
CA ARG A 65 -9.99 7.82 -11.70
C ARG A 65 -9.43 9.06 -11.01
N LEU A 66 -8.15 9.04 -10.65
CA LEU A 66 -7.48 10.15 -9.97
C LEU A 66 -7.24 11.35 -10.90
N GLU A 67 -6.87 11.11 -12.16
CA GLU A 67 -6.70 12.19 -13.15
C GLU A 67 -8.02 12.93 -13.40
N ALA A 68 -9.15 12.22 -13.41
CA ALA A 68 -10.47 12.82 -13.59
C ALA A 68 -10.86 13.81 -12.46
N VAL A 69 -10.24 13.71 -11.29
CA VAL A 69 -10.49 14.56 -10.12
C VAL A 69 -9.24 15.29 -9.64
N LYS A 70 -8.26 15.52 -10.51
CA LYS A 70 -6.93 16.05 -10.12
C LYS A 70 -6.94 17.43 -9.45
N GLU A 71 -7.99 18.22 -9.65
CA GLU A 71 -8.19 19.53 -9.00
C GLU A 71 -9.05 19.44 -7.73
N ASP A 72 -9.63 18.27 -7.42
CA ASP A 72 -10.44 18.01 -6.23
C ASP A 72 -9.68 17.12 -5.25
N SER A 73 -9.08 17.75 -4.23
CA SER A 73 -8.31 17.03 -3.21
C SER A 73 -9.16 16.10 -2.35
N ALA A 74 -10.44 16.44 -2.13
CA ALA A 74 -11.33 15.61 -1.32
C ALA A 74 -11.69 14.33 -2.08
N ALA A 75 -12.03 14.45 -3.36
CA ALA A 75 -12.28 13.29 -4.22
C ALA A 75 -11.04 12.40 -4.39
N GLN A 76 -9.84 12.98 -4.52
CA GLN A 76 -8.59 12.22 -4.55
C GLN A 76 -8.39 11.40 -3.26
N PHE A 77 -8.62 12.04 -2.11
CA PHE A 77 -8.51 11.38 -0.81
C PHE A 77 -9.49 10.20 -0.72
N GLU A 78 -10.76 10.38 -1.09
CA GLU A 78 -11.75 9.31 -1.06
C GLU A 78 -11.35 8.13 -1.96
N ILE A 79 -10.97 8.40 -3.22
CA ILE A 79 -10.57 7.35 -4.18
C ILE A 79 -9.34 6.59 -3.67
N GLY A 80 -8.32 7.30 -3.17
CA GLY A 80 -7.10 6.67 -2.72
C GLY A 80 -7.25 5.88 -1.42
N VAL A 81 -8.06 6.36 -0.48
CA VAL A 81 -8.39 5.63 0.76
C VAL A 81 -9.23 4.39 0.44
N GLU A 82 -10.27 4.52 -0.40
CA GLU A 82 -11.07 3.38 -0.84
C GLU A 82 -10.20 2.29 -1.50
N TYR A 83 -9.28 2.70 -2.36
CA TYR A 83 -8.34 1.78 -3.00
C TYR A 83 -7.46 1.09 -1.98
N ALA A 84 -6.85 1.84 -1.05
CA ALA A 84 -5.99 1.30 -0.02
C ALA A 84 -6.73 0.34 0.92
N ILE A 85 -8.01 0.61 1.25
CA ILE A 85 -8.86 -0.30 2.02
C ILE A 85 -8.98 -1.65 1.30
N ARG A 86 -9.39 -1.65 0.03
CA ARG A 86 -9.52 -2.87 -0.77
C ARG A 86 -8.20 -3.62 -0.87
N GLN A 87 -7.11 -2.89 -1.06
CA GLN A 87 -5.77 -3.43 -1.12
C GLN A 87 -5.41 -4.15 0.19
N CYS A 88 -5.63 -3.51 1.34
CA CYS A 88 -5.34 -4.06 2.65
C CYS A 88 -6.23 -5.27 3.00
N GLN A 89 -7.51 -5.23 2.65
CA GLN A 89 -8.43 -6.35 2.86
C GLN A 89 -7.98 -7.61 2.11
N GLN A 90 -7.55 -7.46 0.86
CA GLN A 90 -7.01 -8.56 0.07
C GLN A 90 -5.69 -9.10 0.66
N LEU A 91 -4.81 -8.23 1.13
CA LEU A 91 -3.56 -8.64 1.79
C LEU A 91 -3.84 -9.38 3.11
N GLN A 92 -4.80 -8.89 3.90
CA GLN A 92 -5.24 -9.55 5.14
C GLN A 92 -5.81 -10.94 4.85
N ALA A 93 -6.66 -11.07 3.82
CA ALA A 93 -7.18 -12.36 3.37
C ALA A 93 -6.08 -13.30 2.86
N ALA A 94 -5.00 -12.76 2.30
CA ALA A 94 -3.83 -13.51 1.86
C ALA A 94 -2.86 -13.89 2.99
N GLY A 95 -3.18 -13.54 4.26
CA GLY A 95 -2.44 -13.96 5.44
C GLY A 95 -1.10 -13.25 5.64
N VAL A 96 -0.98 -11.98 5.22
CA VAL A 96 0.23 -11.19 5.52
C VAL A 96 0.40 -11.01 7.04
N PRO A 97 1.65 -10.96 7.55
CA PRO A 97 1.90 -10.87 8.99
C PRO A 97 1.52 -9.51 9.62
N GLY A 98 1.28 -8.50 8.79
CA GLY A 98 0.92 -7.14 9.19
C GLY A 98 0.91 -6.20 7.99
N ILE A 99 0.70 -4.92 8.22
CA ILE A 99 0.75 -3.87 7.18
C ILE A 99 1.54 -2.69 7.73
N HIS A 100 2.48 -2.17 6.93
CA HIS A 100 3.25 -0.97 7.26
C HIS A 100 2.73 0.22 6.46
N PHE A 101 2.20 1.25 7.13
CA PHE A 101 1.66 2.43 6.46
C PHE A 101 2.70 3.55 6.31
N TYR A 102 2.83 4.06 5.09
CA TYR A 102 3.49 5.34 4.81
C TYR A 102 2.50 6.49 5.07
N ALA A 103 2.40 6.93 6.34
CA ALA A 103 1.42 7.92 6.76
C ALA A 103 1.71 9.37 6.30
N LEU A 104 2.96 9.68 5.92
CA LEU A 104 3.40 11.05 5.60
C LEU A 104 2.98 12.13 6.63
N ASN A 105 3.06 11.79 7.93
CA ASN A 105 2.62 12.65 9.04
C ASN A 105 1.12 13.01 9.01
N LYS A 106 0.27 12.20 8.37
CA LYS A 106 -1.20 12.35 8.35
C LYS A 106 -1.87 11.04 8.76
N SER A 107 -2.76 11.10 9.75
CA SER A 107 -3.41 9.90 10.30
C SER A 107 -4.75 9.57 9.65
N ASP A 108 -5.51 10.55 9.17
CA ASP A 108 -6.89 10.39 8.66
C ASP A 108 -7.08 9.19 7.72
N ALA A 109 -6.19 9.02 6.74
CA ALA A 109 -6.25 7.91 5.79
C ALA A 109 -5.98 6.55 6.46
N CYS A 110 -4.99 6.49 7.36
CA CYS A 110 -4.64 5.28 8.08
C CYS A 110 -5.75 4.88 9.05
N GLU A 111 -6.35 5.84 9.77
CA GLU A 111 -7.46 5.59 10.68
C GLU A 111 -8.67 4.98 9.95
N ARG A 112 -9.04 5.54 8.79
CA ARG A 112 -10.13 4.98 7.97
C ARG A 112 -9.83 3.56 7.49
N ILE A 113 -8.58 3.28 7.13
CA ILE A 113 -8.18 1.94 6.74
C ILE A 113 -8.26 0.97 7.92
N LEU A 114 -7.72 1.35 9.09
CA LEU A 114 -7.79 0.52 10.30
C LEU A 114 -9.24 0.20 10.69
N GLN A 115 -10.13 1.21 10.66
CA GLN A 115 -11.56 1.02 10.91
C GLN A 115 -12.19 0.02 9.93
N ALA A 116 -11.90 0.17 8.62
CA ALA A 116 -12.43 -0.73 7.59
C ALA A 116 -11.88 -2.16 7.68
N LEU A 117 -10.75 -2.37 8.35
CA LEU A 117 -10.16 -3.68 8.65
C LEU A 117 -10.61 -4.24 10.01
N ASN A 118 -11.49 -3.54 10.73
CA ASN A 118 -11.90 -3.86 12.11
C ASN A 118 -10.72 -3.95 13.08
N LEU A 119 -9.71 -3.09 12.90
CA LEU A 119 -8.56 -2.97 13.78
C LEU A 119 -8.73 -1.77 14.74
N PRO A 120 -8.15 -1.82 15.95
CA PRO A 120 -8.19 -0.70 16.88
C PRO A 120 -7.59 0.57 16.26
N VAL A 121 -8.25 1.70 16.51
CA VAL A 121 -7.69 3.04 16.27
C VAL A 121 -7.26 3.59 17.64
N ALA A 122 -6.04 4.14 17.69
CA ALA A 122 -5.46 4.70 18.91
C ALA A 122 -6.07 6.06 19.28
#